data_AF-A0A521FJR5-F1
#
_entry.id   AF-A0A521FJR5-F1
#
_cell.length_a   1.000
_cell.length_b   1.000
_cell.length_c   1.000
_cell.angle_alpha   90.00
_cell.angle_beta   90.00
_cell.angle_gamma   90.00
#
_symmetry.space_group_name_H-M   'P 1'
#
loop_
_entity.id
_entity.type
_entity.pdbx_description
1 polymer ?
#
loop_
_entity_poly.entity_id
_entity_poly.type
_entity_poly.pdbx_seq_one_letter_code
_entity_poly.pdbx_strand_id
1 'polypeptide(L)'
;MYNSEREVEKLCFSIRQNLKASIDRQVPFTHFVGAYNISLEFINNNDLVLQAKRTGSGDYNYRMALSKAISDYYDIEKSVASLILQYNSAVA
;
A
#
# COMPACT_ATOMS: atom_id res chain seq x y z
N MET A 1 16.98 2.70 -2.82
CA MET A 1 16.66 3.30 -1.51
C MET A 1 16.25 2.18 -0.58
N TYR A 2 17.03 1.91 0.47
CA TYR A 2 16.64 0.96 1.50
C TYR A 2 15.89 1.75 2.58
N ASN A 3 14.57 1.59 2.64
CA ASN A 3 13.80 2.05 3.79
C ASN A 3 14.31 1.25 4.99
N SER A 4 14.78 1.92 6.04
CA SER A 4 15.25 1.18 7.21
C SER A 4 14.09 0.36 7.78
N GLU A 5 14.32 -0.89 8.18
CA GLU A 5 13.24 -1.76 8.72
C GLU A 5 12.45 -1.04 9.83
N ARG A 6 13.14 -0.21 10.62
CA ARG A 6 12.55 0.63 11.67
C ARG A 6 11.56 1.68 11.16
N GLU A 7 11.81 2.29 9.99
CA GLU A 7 10.87 3.25 9.39
C GLU A 7 9.65 2.53 8.82
N VAL A 8 9.86 1.36 8.21
CA VAL A 8 8.77 0.50 7.75
C VAL A 8 7.88 0.12 8.93
N GLU A 9 8.45 -0.30 10.05
CA GLU A 9 7.69 -0.67 11.26
C GLU A 9 6.89 0.50 11.84
N LYS A 10 7.48 1.70 11.94
CA LYS A 10 6.78 2.90 12.41
C LYS A 10 5.59 3.24 11.52
N LEU A 11 5.78 3.14 10.21
CA LEU A 11 4.73 3.44 9.26
C LEU A 11 3.63 2.38 9.27
N CYS A 12 4.00 1.10 9.34
CA CYS A 12 3.08 -0.02 9.54
C CYS A 12 2.15 0.29 10.72
N PHE A 13 2.71 0.61 11.90
CA PHE A 13 1.93 0.99 13.07
C PHE A 13 0.93 2.13 12.81
N SER A 14 1.35 3.16 12.07
CA SER A 14 0.51 4.30 11.74
C SER A 14 -0.65 3.95 10.79
N ILE A 15 -0.46 3.02 9.85
CA ILE A 15 -1.48 2.69 8.83
C ILE A 15 -2.31 1.46 9.17
N ARG A 16 -1.88 0.66 10.16
CA ARG A 16 -2.46 -0.63 10.55
C ARG A 16 -3.96 -0.58 10.78
N GLN A 17 -4.46 0.39 11.53
CA GLN A 17 -5.89 0.45 11.86
C GLN A 17 -6.76 0.62 10.60
N ASN A 18 -6.35 1.52 9.71
CA ASN A 18 -7.08 1.81 8.48
C ASN A 18 -6.95 0.68 7.45
N LEU A 19 -5.76 0.10 7.33
CA LEU A 19 -5.51 -1.02 6.43
C LEU A 19 -6.27 -2.28 6.87
N LYS A 20 -6.29 -2.57 8.18
CA LYS A 20 -7.06 -3.69 8.72
C LYS A 20 -8.55 -3.52 8.48
N ALA A 21 -9.10 -2.35 8.79
CA ALA A 21 -10.51 -2.05 8.54
C ALA A 21 -10.85 -2.16 7.04
N SER A 22 -9.94 -1.73 6.16
CA SER A 22 -10.06 -1.88 4.71
C SER A 22 -10.17 -3.35 4.28
N ILE A 23 -9.27 -4.21 4.76
CA ILE A 23 -9.25 -5.64 4.42
C ILE A 23 -10.44 -6.40 5.00
N ASP A 24 -10.84 -6.09 6.24
CA ASP A 24 -11.96 -6.75 6.92
C ASP A 24 -13.29 -6.39 6.24
N ARG A 25 -13.48 -5.12 5.87
CA ARG A 25 -14.72 -4.62 5.25
C ARG A 25 -14.72 -4.66 3.74
N GLN A 26 -13.61 -5.10 3.12
CA GLN A 26 -13.38 -5.08 1.68
C GLN A 26 -13.61 -3.69 1.04
N VAL A 27 -13.22 -2.64 1.75
CA VAL A 27 -13.29 -1.27 1.23
C VAL A 27 -11.90 -0.83 0.79
N PRO A 28 -11.73 -0.14 -0.35
CA PRO A 28 -10.39 0.25 -0.82
C PRO A 28 -9.60 1.06 0.22
N PHE A 29 -8.32 0.74 0.37
CA PHE A 29 -7.39 1.59 1.13
C PHE A 29 -6.75 2.58 0.16
N THR A 30 -6.50 3.81 0.62
CA THR A 30 -5.90 4.87 -0.20
C THR A 30 -5.04 5.75 0.70
N HIS A 31 -3.81 6.03 0.28
CA HIS A 31 -2.85 6.87 0.99
C HIS A 31 -2.12 7.78 0.01
N PHE A 32 -2.13 9.09 0.30
CA PHE A 32 -1.52 10.10 -0.56
C PHE A 32 -0.10 10.41 -0.11
N VAL A 33 0.83 10.40 -1.06
CA VAL A 33 2.27 10.67 -0.84
C VAL A 33 2.76 11.63 -1.93
N GLY A 34 2.80 12.93 -1.60
CA GLY A 34 3.14 13.97 -2.56
C GLY A 34 2.23 13.93 -3.79
N ALA A 35 2.82 13.68 -4.97
CA ALA A 35 2.09 13.56 -6.23
C ALA A 35 1.60 12.13 -6.54
N TYR A 36 1.72 11.18 -5.63
CA TYR A 36 1.32 9.79 -5.81
C TYR A 36 0.16 9.39 -4.90
N ASN A 37 -0.69 8.51 -5.41
CA ASN A 37 -1.72 7.82 -4.66
C ASN A 37 -1.37 6.33 -4.59
N ILE A 38 -1.26 5.81 -3.38
CA ILE A 38 -1.04 4.39 -3.09
C ILE A 38 -2.36 3.80 -2.65
N SER A 39 -2.88 2.82 -3.38
CA SER A 39 -4.15 2.17 -3.07
C SER A 39 -4.05 0.66 -2.98
N LEU A 40 -4.91 0.08 -2.14
CA LEU A 40 -5.20 -1.34 -2.09
C LEU A 40 -6.63 -1.54 -2.59
N GLU A 41 -6.79 -2.20 -3.73
CA GLU A 41 -8.08 -2.44 -4.36
C GLU A 41 -8.42 -3.93 -4.38
N PHE A 42 -9.66 -4.26 -4.08
CA PHE A 42 -10.14 -5.65 -4.09
C PHE A 42 -10.67 -5.96 -5.48
N ILE A 43 -10.07 -6.96 -6.16
CA ILE A 43 -10.59 -7.47 -7.42
C ILE A 43 -11.79 -8.39 -7.12
N ASN A 44 -11.63 -9.23 -6.10
CA ASN A 44 -12.66 -10.14 -5.62
C ASN A 44 -12.41 -10.44 -4.12
N ASN A 45 -13.13 -11.41 -3.54
CA ASN A 45 -13.01 -11.76 -2.13
C ASN A 45 -11.60 -12.24 -1.72
N ASN A 46 -10.80 -12.75 -2.66
CA ASN A 46 -9.52 -13.40 -2.42
C ASN A 46 -8.33 -12.67 -3.08
N ASP A 47 -8.57 -11.83 -4.08
CA ASP A 47 -7.53 -11.15 -4.83
C ASP A 47 -7.60 -9.65 -4.61
N LEU A 48 -6.45 -9.07 -4.33
CA LEU A 48 -6.28 -7.64 -4.12
C LEU A 48 -5.08 -7.14 -4.94
N VAL A 49 -5.09 -5.85 -5.27
CA VAL A 49 -4.04 -5.19 -6.00
C VAL A 49 -3.53 -4.04 -5.18
N LEU A 50 -2.23 -4.08 -4.89
CA LEU A 50 -1.51 -2.92 -4.38
C LEU A 50 -0.97 -2.14 -5.58
N GLN A 51 -1.31 -0.87 -5.66
CA GLN A 51 -0.89 -0.01 -6.76
C GLN A 51 -0.47 1.37 -6.29
N ALA A 52 0.47 1.97 -7.03
CA ALA A 52 0.82 3.38 -6.90
C ALA A 52 0.67 4.07 -8.24
N LYS A 53 -0.02 5.21 -8.22
CA LYS A 53 -0.35 5.99 -9.41
C LYS A 53 -0.10 7.45 -9.16
N ARG A 54 0.58 8.13 -10.08
CA ARG A 54 0.74 9.58 -10.02
C ARG A 54 -0.63 10.27 -10.20
N THR A 55 -0.95 11.21 -9.32
CA THR A 55 -2.16 12.02 -9.37
C THR A 55 -2.23 12.76 -10.71
N GLY A 56 -3.35 12.63 -11.41
CA GLY A 56 -3.55 13.22 -12.74
C GLY A 56 -2.94 12.43 -13.91
N SER A 57 -2.23 11.33 -13.65
CA SER A 57 -1.80 10.40 -14.71
C SER A 57 -2.91 9.41 -15.08
N GLY A 58 -2.88 8.87 -16.29
CA GLY A 58 -3.67 7.67 -16.65
C GLY A 58 -3.01 6.38 -16.14
N ASP A 59 -1.68 6.38 -16.10
CA ASP A 59 -0.85 5.19 -15.94
C ASP A 59 -0.44 4.90 -14.49
N TYR A 60 -0.21 3.62 -14.22
CA TYR A 60 0.30 3.13 -12.94
C TYR A 60 1.82 3.08 -12.96
N ASN A 61 2.45 3.67 -11.94
CA ASN A 61 3.89 3.57 -11.72
C ASN A 61 4.27 2.24 -11.06
N TYR A 62 3.34 1.68 -10.28
CA TYR A 62 3.49 0.38 -9.64
C TYR A 62 2.14 -0.32 -9.60
N ARG A 63 2.13 -1.62 -9.88
CA ARG A 63 0.96 -2.48 -9.73
C ARG A 63 1.40 -3.90 -9.42
N MET A 64 0.93 -4.44 -8.30
CA MET A 64 1.23 -5.79 -7.85
C MET A 64 -0.06 -6.48 -7.45
N ALA A 65 -0.30 -7.67 -8.02
CA ALA A 65 -1.36 -8.55 -7.57
C ALA A 65 -0.92 -9.28 -6.29
N LEU A 66 -1.82 -9.31 -5.31
CA LEU A 66 -1.67 -9.95 -4.03
C LEU A 66 -2.85 -10.91 -3.83
N SER A 67 -2.60 -12.07 -3.25
CA SER A 67 -3.65 -13.02 -2.91
C SER A 67 -3.86 -13.04 -1.40
N LYS A 68 -5.06 -12.67 -0.95
CA LYS A 68 -5.49 -12.70 0.45
C LYS A 68 -5.29 -14.06 1.12
N ALA A 69 -5.30 -15.15 0.33
CA ALA A 69 -5.09 -16.51 0.82
C ALA A 69 -3.62 -16.84 1.12
N ILE A 70 -2.67 -16.09 0.54
CA ILE A 70 -1.22 -16.36 0.60
C ILE A 70 -0.49 -15.27 1.38
N SER A 71 -0.93 -14.02 1.29
CA SER A 71 -0.32 -12.90 2.00
C SER A 71 -0.98 -12.71 3.36
N ASP A 72 -0.26 -13.00 4.43
CA ASP A 72 -0.68 -12.60 5.77
C ASP A 72 -0.90 -11.09 5.80
N TYR A 73 -1.87 -10.63 6.61
CA TYR A 73 -2.15 -9.22 6.80
C TYR A 73 -0.88 -8.37 7.02
N TYR A 74 0.11 -8.97 7.70
CA TYR A 74 1.40 -8.38 7.99
C TYR A 74 2.27 -8.13 6.74
N ASP A 75 2.21 -9.01 5.74
CA ASP A 75 2.97 -8.85 4.49
C ASP A 75 2.34 -7.77 3.60
N ILE A 76 1.01 -7.68 3.58
CA ILE A 76 0.30 -6.59 2.90
C ILE A 76 0.66 -5.26 3.55
N GLU A 77 0.64 -5.20 4.89
CA GLU A 77 1.01 -4.01 5.67
C GLU A 77 2.43 -3.54 5.36
N LYS A 78 3.40 -4.47 5.39
CA LYS A 78 4.79 -4.18 5.05
C LYS A 78 4.95 -3.71 3.60
N SER A 79 4.23 -4.32 2.66
CA SER A 79 4.27 -3.95 1.24
C SER A 79 3.75 -2.53 1.02
N VAL A 80 2.61 -2.18 1.64
CA VAL A 80 2.03 -0.83 1.58
C VAL A 80 2.99 0.20 2.20
N ALA A 81 3.51 -0.08 3.40
CA ALA A 81 4.43 0.82 4.08
C ALA A 81 5.73 1.05 3.30
N SER A 82 6.30 -0.03 2.75
CA SER A 82 7.51 0.06 1.91
C SER A 82 7.28 0.93 0.68
N LEU A 83 6.11 0.80 0.06
CA LEU A 83 5.75 1.58 -1.11
C LEU A 83 5.57 3.07 -0.78
N ILE A 84 4.91 3.39 0.34
CA ILE A 84 4.75 4.77 0.83
C ILE A 84 6.12 5.41 1.05
N LEU A 85 7.02 4.73 1.74
CA LEU A 85 8.35 5.26 2.01
C LEU A 85 9.15 5.45 0.71
N GLN A 86 9.10 4.49 -0.21
CA GLN A 86 9.76 4.60 -1.52
C GLN A 86 9.32 5.86 -2.28
N TYR A 87 8.01 6.11 -2.39
CA TYR A 87 7.51 7.27 -3.10
C TYR A 87 7.68 8.58 -2.33
N ASN A 88 7.68 8.54 -0.99
CA ASN A 88 7.96 9.72 -0.17
C ASN A 88 9.41 10.17 -0.34
N SER A 89 10.35 9.22 -0.32
CA SER A 89 11.78 9.49 -0.56
C SER A 89 12.08 9.95 -1.98
N ALA A 90 11.25 9.62 -2.97
CA ALA A 90 11.40 10.11 -4.35
C ALA A 90 10.94 11.57 -4.54
N VAL A 91 10.29 12.16 -3.54
CA VAL A 91 9.78 13.54 -3.57
C VAL A 91 10.68 14.52 -2.78
N ALA A 92 11.59 14.00 -1.94
CA ALA A 92 12.58 14.77 -1.18
C ALA A 92 13.84 15.08 -2.01
#